data_AF-A0A7X1ZMI0-F1
#
_entry.id   AF-A0A7X1ZMI0-F1
#
_cell.length_a   1.000
_cell.length_b   1.000
_cell.length_c   1.000
_cell.angle_alpha   90.00
_cell.angle_beta   90.00
_cell.angle_gamma   90.00
#
_symmetry.space_group_name_H-M   'P 1'
#
loop_
_entity.id
_entity.type
_entity.pdbx_description
1 polymer ?
#
loop_
_entity_poly.entity_id
_entity_poly.type
_entity_poly.pdbx_seq_one_letter_code
_entity_poly.pdbx_strand_id
1 'polypeptide(L)'
;MPDLCLQEIQATKQGKYIVKGKNLNSTEANLINYRKKRGEKMSEDQKVVSQFNKNSIEIVKVITQEWKGKEYIDLRIWIMQNPADPGSEKPTQKGLTLDIELLPKLIDALKKAQEALNEGSRTHKKKE
;
A
#
# COMPACT_ATOMS: atom_id res chain seq x y z
N MET A 1 -34.17 -0.69 7.68
CA MET A 1 -34.54 0.65 7.17
C MET A 1 -34.05 0.75 5.73
N PRO A 2 -34.85 1.32 4.80
CA PRO A 2 -34.85 0.89 3.41
C PRO A 2 -33.62 1.38 2.63
N ASP A 3 -33.02 0.45 1.91
CA ASP A 3 -32.12 0.64 0.77
C ASP A 3 -32.68 1.68 -0.19
N LEU A 4 -32.04 2.84 -0.26
CA LEU A 4 -32.36 3.86 -1.25
C LEU A 4 -31.19 4.05 -2.20
N CYS A 5 -31.47 3.71 -3.47
CA CYS A 5 -30.82 4.16 -4.71
C CYS A 5 -29.55 3.43 -5.17
N LEU A 6 -29.76 2.19 -5.64
CA LEU A 6 -29.22 1.77 -6.94
C LEU A 6 -29.58 2.83 -8.00
N GLN A 7 -28.59 3.50 -8.59
CA GLN A 7 -28.84 4.38 -9.73
C GLN A 7 -28.10 3.89 -10.99
N GLU A 8 -28.89 3.75 -12.05
CA GLU A 8 -28.51 3.25 -13.37
C GLU A 8 -27.83 4.35 -14.19
N ILE A 9 -26.75 3.99 -14.88
CA ILE A 9 -26.10 4.83 -15.89
C ILE A 9 -26.69 4.39 -17.23
N GLN A 10 -27.39 5.27 -17.93
CA GLN A 10 -27.97 4.97 -19.24
C GLN A 10 -27.08 5.57 -20.33
N ALA A 11 -26.59 4.72 -21.24
CA ALA A 11 -25.86 5.15 -22.42
C ALA A 11 -26.85 5.63 -23.49
N THR A 12 -26.66 6.83 -24.02
CA THR A 12 -27.48 7.35 -25.14
C THR A 12 -26.73 7.21 -26.48
N LYS A 13 -27.48 7.14 -27.58
CA LYS A 13 -27.00 6.86 -28.96
C LYS A 13 -25.97 7.86 -29.54
N GLN A 14 -25.51 8.85 -28.76
CA GLN A 14 -24.54 9.88 -29.15
C GLN A 14 -23.23 9.85 -28.33
N GLY A 15 -22.93 8.75 -27.63
CA GLY A 15 -21.68 8.62 -26.87
C GLY A 15 -21.61 9.49 -25.60
N LYS A 16 -22.75 9.95 -25.09
CA LYS A 16 -22.87 10.73 -23.84
C LYS A 16 -23.46 9.86 -22.73
N TYR A 17 -22.81 9.87 -21.57
CA TYR A 17 -23.22 9.15 -20.36
C TYR A 17 -23.89 10.14 -19.40
N ILE A 18 -25.06 9.78 -18.88
CA ILE A 18 -25.83 10.65 -17.98
C ILE A 18 -25.93 10.00 -16.59
N VAL A 19 -25.58 10.75 -15.55
CA VAL A 19 -25.78 10.36 -14.15
C VAL A 19 -26.49 11.50 -13.42
N LYS A 20 -27.66 11.22 -12.82
CA LYS A 20 -28.50 12.21 -12.12
C LYS A 20 -28.77 13.51 -12.93
N GLY A 21 -29.00 13.39 -14.24
CA GLY A 21 -29.34 14.53 -15.11
C GLY A 21 -28.15 15.42 -15.53
N LYS A 22 -26.91 15.03 -15.25
CA LYS A 22 -25.70 15.73 -15.71
C LYS A 22 -25.05 14.98 -16.88
N ASN A 23 -24.64 15.72 -17.92
CA ASN A 23 -23.86 15.17 -19.04
C ASN A 23 -22.41 14.96 -18.59
N LEU A 24 -21.91 13.72 -18.69
CA LEU A 24 -20.52 13.37 -18.39
C LEU A 24 -19.73 13.12 -19.67
N ASN A 25 -18.45 13.45 -19.64
CA ASN A 25 -17.52 13.09 -20.72
C ASN A 25 -17.11 11.61 -20.62
N SER A 26 -16.49 11.08 -21.69
CA SER A 26 -16.08 9.67 -21.78
C SER A 26 -15.04 9.27 -20.73
N THR A 27 -14.18 10.20 -20.30
CA THR A 27 -13.18 9.97 -19.24
C THR A 27 -13.83 9.83 -17.87
N GLU A 28 -14.81 10.68 -17.55
CA GLU A 28 -15.57 10.63 -16.31
C GLU A 28 -16.45 9.37 -16.24
N ALA A 29 -17.04 8.97 -17.37
CA ALA A 29 -17.77 7.72 -17.47
C ALA A 29 -16.87 6.49 -17.26
N ASN A 30 -15.64 6.52 -17.77
CA ASN A 30 -14.65 5.47 -17.55
C ASN A 30 -14.18 5.40 -16.08
N LEU A 31 -13.96 6.54 -15.41
CA LEU A 31 -13.65 6.58 -13.97
C LEU A 31 -14.80 6.07 -13.10
N ILE A 32 -16.04 6.38 -13.45
CA ILE A 32 -17.23 5.90 -12.74
C ILE A 32 -17.41 4.39 -12.96
N ASN A 33 -17.18 3.89 -14.17
CA ASN A 33 -17.21 2.46 -14.46
C ASN A 33 -16.09 1.70 -13.73
N TYR A 34 -14.89 2.29 -13.60
CA TYR A 34 -13.80 1.72 -12.81
C TYR A 34 -14.16 1.62 -11.32
N ARG A 35 -14.83 2.64 -10.75
CA ARG A 35 -15.36 2.62 -9.37
C ARG A 35 -16.47 1.58 -9.16
N LYS A 36 -17.37 1.39 -10.15
CA LYS A 36 -18.53 0.50 -10.03
C LYS A 36 -18.16 -0.99 -10.17
N LYS A 37 -17.15 -1.30 -10.98
CA LYS A 37 -16.67 -2.68 -11.24
C LYS A 37 -15.92 -3.29 -10.05
N ARG A 38 -15.45 -2.47 -9.10
CA ARG A 38 -14.76 -2.92 -7.88
C ARG A 38 -15.64 -3.16 -6.67
N GLY A 39 -16.89 -2.68 -6.62
CA GLY A 39 -17.81 -3.00 -5.53
C GLY A 39 -17.24 -2.78 -4.11
N GLU A 40 -16.32 -1.83 -3.93
CA GLU A 40 -15.55 -1.70 -2.69
C GLU A 40 -15.59 -0.28 -2.14
N LYS A 41 -15.82 -0.24 -0.81
CA LYS A 41 -15.72 0.90 0.09
C LYS A 41 -14.44 1.69 -0.18
N MET A 42 -14.47 3.00 0.10
CA MET A 42 -13.25 3.75 0.42
C MET A 42 -12.55 3.07 1.60
N SER A 43 -11.57 2.24 1.31
CA SER A 43 -10.42 1.96 2.16
C SER A 43 -9.19 2.25 1.34
N GLU A 44 -8.23 2.97 1.89
CA GLU A 44 -6.89 2.98 1.32
C GLU A 44 -6.41 1.52 1.19
N ASP A 45 -6.27 1.01 -0.04
CA ASP A 45 -5.85 -0.37 -0.29
C ASP A 45 -4.38 -0.54 0.13
N GLN A 46 -4.16 -0.88 1.40
CA GLN A 46 -2.87 -1.29 1.92
C GLN A 46 -2.68 -2.78 1.67
N LYS A 47 -1.70 -3.13 0.83
CA LYS A 47 -1.33 -4.52 0.56
C LYS A 47 0.01 -4.84 1.21
N VAL A 48 0.02 -5.80 2.13
CA VAL A 48 1.27 -6.35 2.69
C VAL A 48 1.96 -7.18 1.60
N VAL A 49 3.16 -6.75 1.21
CA VAL A 49 3.99 -7.45 0.20
C VAL A 49 4.88 -8.47 0.87
N SER A 50 5.45 -8.13 2.01
CA SER A 50 6.34 -9.00 2.78
C SER A 50 6.35 -8.60 4.25
N GLN A 51 6.69 -9.54 5.12
CA GLN A 51 6.89 -9.28 6.54
C GLN A 51 7.95 -10.20 7.12
N PHE A 52 8.67 -9.74 8.14
CA PHE A 52 9.65 -10.53 8.87
C PHE A 52 9.76 -10.07 10.32
N ASN A 53 10.10 -11.02 11.20
CA ASN A 53 10.25 -10.74 12.63
C ASN A 53 11.58 -10.03 12.89
N LYS A 54 11.51 -8.86 13.54
CA LYS A 54 12.70 -8.16 14.04
C LYS A 54 13.13 -8.71 15.40
N ASN A 55 12.14 -9.05 16.24
CA ASN A 55 12.32 -9.80 17.49
C ASN A 55 11.03 -10.58 17.80
N SER A 56 10.86 -11.07 19.03
CA SER A 56 9.71 -11.86 19.44
C SER A 56 8.37 -11.11 19.46
N ILE A 57 8.40 -9.76 19.45
CA ILE A 57 7.22 -8.90 19.60
C ILE A 57 7.06 -7.94 18.41
N GLU A 58 8.17 -7.51 17.80
CA GLU A 58 8.22 -6.55 16.70
C GLU A 58 8.34 -7.24 15.35
N ILE A 59 7.43 -6.89 14.44
CA ILE A 59 7.37 -7.37 13.06
C ILE A 59 7.60 -6.19 12.13
N VAL A 60 8.49 -6.33 11.17
CA VAL A 60 8.64 -5.34 10.09
C VAL A 60 7.74 -5.77 8.95
N LYS A 61 6.85 -4.88 8.51
CA LYS A 61 6.00 -5.08 7.33
C LYS A 61 6.40 -4.13 6.22
N VAL A 62 6.40 -4.64 5.00
CA VAL A 62 6.53 -3.89 3.75
C VAL A 62 5.16 -3.87 3.10
N ILE A 63 4.59 -2.67 2.97
CA ILE A 63 3.24 -2.42 2.52
C ILE A 63 3.30 -1.54 1.27
N THR A 64 2.51 -1.87 0.26
CA THR A 64 2.24 -0.96 -0.86
C THR A 64 0.84 -0.40 -0.71
N GLN A 65 0.68 0.91 -0.93
CA GLN A 65 -0.59 1.58 -0.78
C GLN A 65 -0.79 2.63 -1.86
N GLU A 66 -2.05 2.86 -2.25
CA GLU A 66 -2.42 3.94 -3.17
C GLU A 66 -3.07 5.08 -2.38
N TRP A 67 -2.55 6.29 -2.52
CA TRP A 67 -3.13 7.49 -1.93
C TRP A 67 -3.24 8.61 -2.96
N LYS A 68 -4.47 9.08 -3.20
CA LYS A 68 -4.79 10.14 -4.18
C LYS A 68 -4.23 9.86 -5.59
N GLY A 69 -4.29 8.60 -6.04
CA GLY A 69 -3.81 8.21 -7.37
C GLY A 69 -2.28 8.11 -7.49
N LYS A 70 -1.56 8.11 -6.36
CA LYS A 70 -0.13 7.87 -6.29
C LYS A 70 0.16 6.62 -5.48
N GLU A 71 1.14 5.84 -5.93
CA GLU A 71 1.58 4.64 -5.25
C GLU A 71 2.71 4.94 -4.28
N TYR A 72 2.65 4.32 -3.11
CA TYR A 72 3.62 4.46 -2.04
C TYR A 72 4.04 3.10 -1.53
N ILE A 73 5.27 3.03 -1.04
CA ILE A 73 5.77 1.92 -0.23
C ILE A 73 5.94 2.40 1.22
N ASP A 74 5.36 1.68 2.17
CA ASP A 74 5.51 1.91 3.61
C ASP A 74 6.26 0.73 4.23
N LEU A 75 7.39 1.01 4.86
CA LEU A 75 8.15 0.07 5.69
C LEU A 75 7.97 0.47 7.14
N ARG A 76 7.26 -0.35 7.92
CA ARG A 76 6.90 0.03 9.30
C ARG A 76 7.05 -1.13 10.27
N ILE A 77 7.39 -0.78 11.50
CA ILE A 77 7.41 -1.74 12.61
C ILE A 77 6.01 -1.83 13.20
N TRP A 78 5.53 -3.05 13.33
CA TRP A 78 4.29 -3.44 13.99
C TRP A 78 4.62 -4.18 15.28
N ILE A 79 3.84 -3.95 16.33
CA ILE A 79 3.99 -4.62 17.63
C ILE A 79 2.85 -5.61 17.77
N MET A 80 3.19 -6.88 18.00
CA MET A 80 2.24 -7.94 18.32
C MET A 80 1.82 -7.78 19.79
N GLN A 81 0.57 -7.37 20.04
CA GLN A 81 0.09 -7.18 21.42
C GLN A 81 -0.21 -8.52 22.12
N ASN A 82 -0.70 -9.51 21.36
CA ASN A 82 -0.98 -10.84 21.87
C ASN A 82 -0.54 -11.90 20.84
N PRO A 83 0.46 -12.74 21.17
CA PRO A 83 0.91 -13.83 20.30
C PRO A 83 -0.19 -14.82 19.88
N ALA A 84 -1.25 -14.97 20.70
CA ALA A 84 -2.34 -15.90 20.47
C ALA A 84 -3.47 -15.35 19.60
N ASP A 85 -3.47 -14.05 19.27
CA ASP A 85 -4.51 -13.40 18.47
C ASP A 85 -3.91 -12.79 17.18
N PRO A 86 -4.18 -13.40 16.00
CA PRO A 86 -3.72 -12.94 14.68
C PRO A 86 -4.18 -11.54 14.26
N GLY A 87 -5.03 -10.85 15.03
CA GLY A 87 -5.47 -9.47 14.76
C GLY A 87 -4.89 -8.41 15.68
N SER A 88 -4.06 -8.79 16.66
CA SER A 88 -3.64 -7.90 17.75
C SER A 88 -2.42 -7.02 17.42
N GLU A 89 -2.01 -6.95 16.16
CA GLU A 89 -0.83 -6.21 15.75
C GLU A 89 -1.14 -4.72 15.55
N LYS A 90 -0.31 -3.83 16.11
CA LYS A 90 -0.46 -2.37 15.96
C LYS A 90 0.71 -1.74 15.24
N PRO A 91 0.47 -0.85 14.26
CA PRO A 91 1.53 -0.09 13.63
C PRO A 91 2.13 0.90 14.63
N THR A 92 3.45 1.05 14.60
CA THR A 92 4.15 2.07 15.39
C THR A 92 4.39 3.32 14.57
N GLN A 93 4.81 4.41 15.23
CA GLN A 93 5.30 5.59 14.53
C GLN A 93 6.65 5.36 13.83
N LYS A 94 7.36 4.27 14.16
CA LYS A 94 8.64 3.92 13.54
C LYS A 94 8.39 3.27 12.18
N GLY A 95 8.50 4.07 11.13
CA GLY A 95 8.39 3.62 9.76
C GLY A 95 8.84 4.68 8.77
N LEU A 96 8.91 4.27 7.51
CA LEU A 96 9.30 5.11 6.40
C LEU A 96 8.33 4.87 5.25
N THR A 97 7.63 5.92 4.85
CA THR A 97 6.79 5.93 3.66
C THR A 97 7.54 6.66 2.55
N LEU A 98 7.62 6.05 1.37
CA LEU A 98 8.27 6.62 0.19
C LEU A 98 7.36 6.52 -1.03
N ASP A 99 7.55 7.43 -1.96
CA ASP A 99 7.02 7.31 -3.32
C ASP A 99 7.65 6.09 -4.00
N ILE A 100 6.85 5.38 -4.81
CA ILE A 100 7.32 4.20 -5.55
C ILE A 100 8.50 4.51 -6.47
N GLU A 101 8.60 5.74 -6.99
CA GLU A 101 9.71 6.20 -7.83
C GLU A 101 11.08 6.17 -7.10
N LEU A 102 11.07 6.24 -5.76
CA LEU A 102 12.28 6.20 -4.94
C LEU A 102 12.72 4.77 -4.57
N LEU A 103 11.89 3.77 -4.84
CA LEU A 103 12.16 2.37 -4.48
C LEU A 103 13.49 1.85 -5.06
N PRO A 104 13.86 2.08 -6.33
CA PRO A 104 15.15 1.62 -6.86
C PRO A 104 16.34 2.19 -6.08
N LYS A 105 16.27 3.48 -5.71
CA LYS A 105 17.34 4.13 -4.93
C LYS A 105 17.46 3.55 -3.52
N LEU A 106 16.33 3.23 -2.88
CA LEU A 106 16.33 2.55 -1.58
C LEU A 106 17.00 1.18 -1.67
N ILE A 107 16.66 0.38 -2.68
CA ILE A 107 17.27 -0.95 -2.89
C ILE A 107 18.78 -0.83 -3.08
N ASP A 108 19.25 0.10 -3.89
CA ASP A 108 20.68 0.31 -4.12
C ASP A 108 21.41 0.75 -2.85
N ALA A 109 20.79 1.62 -2.04
CA ALA A 109 21.34 2.03 -0.74
C ALA A 109 21.44 0.84 0.24
N LEU A 110 20.42 -0.02 0.30
CA LEU A 110 20.43 -1.21 1.15
C LEU A 110 21.49 -2.24 0.71
N LYS A 111 21.69 -2.42 -0.61
CA LYS A 111 22.77 -3.27 -1.14
C LYS A 111 24.15 -2.76 -0.75
N LYS A 112 24.41 -1.46 -0.92
CA LYS A 112 25.68 -0.84 -0.49
C LYS A 112 25.91 -0.98 1.01
N ALA A 113 24.87 -0.83 1.82
CA ALA A 113 24.94 -1.05 3.25
C ALA A 113 25.30 -2.51 3.58
N GLN A 114 24.71 -3.48 2.86
CA GLN A 114 25.03 -4.90 3.01
C GLN A 114 26.49 -5.20 2.65
N GLU A 115 27.00 -4.63 1.54
CA GLU A 115 28.40 -4.76 1.12
C GLU A 115 29.36 -4.21 2.19
N ALA A 116 29.12 -2.99 2.68
CA ALA A 116 29.95 -2.36 3.71
C ALA A 116 30.02 -3.19 5.02
N LEU A 117 28.90 -3.79 5.43
CA LEU A 117 28.85 -4.66 6.62
C LEU A 117 29.59 -6.00 6.41
N ASN A 118 29.54 -6.54 5.19
CA ASN A 118 30.27 -7.76 4.85
C ASN A 118 31.79 -7.53 4.73
N GLU A 119 32.21 -6.31 4.38
CA GLU A 119 33.62 -5.92 4.36
C GLU A 119 34.17 -5.66 5.77
N GLY A 120 33.43 -4.94 6.61
CA GLY A 120 33.83 -4.62 7.99
C GLY A 120 33.87 -5.82 8.95
N SER A 121 33.19 -6.92 8.64
CA SER A 121 33.20 -8.15 9.45
C SER A 121 34.44 -9.04 9.20
N ARG A 122 35.23 -8.77 8.16
CA ARG A 122 36.45 -9.55 7.84
C ARG A 122 37.70 -9.09 8.61
N THR A 123 37.71 -7.89 9.19
CA THR A 123 38.91 -7.28 9.81
C THR A 123 39.10 -7.59 11.31
N HIS A 124 38.18 -8.31 11.97
CA HIS A 124 38.28 -8.64 13.40
C HIS A 124 38.54 -10.12 13.72
N LYS A 125 39.11 -10.91 12.79
CA LYS A 125 39.73 -12.20 13.18
C LYS A 125 41.01 -11.92 13.97
N LYS A 126 40.90 -12.00 15.30
CA LYS A 126 42.00 -12.00 16.29
C LYS A 126 43.19 -12.83 15.78
N LYS A 127 44.38 -12.23 15.78
CA LYS A 127 45.63 -13.00 15.90
C LYS A 127 45.58 -13.77 17.22
N GLU A 128 45.71 -15.08 17.12
CA GLU A 128 46.07 -15.95 18.25
C GLU A 128 47.47 -15.60 18.78
#